data_AF-A0A5Q4G5F9-F1
#
_entry.id   AF-A0A5Q4G5F9-F1
#
_cell.length_a   1.000
_cell.length_b   1.000
_cell.length_c   1.000
_cell.angle_alpha   90.00
_cell.angle_beta   90.00
_cell.angle_gamma   90.00
#
_symmetry.space_group_name_H-M   'P 1'
#
loop_
_entity.id
_entity.type
_entity.pdbx_description
1 polymer ?
#
loop_
_entity_poly.entity_id
_entity_poly.type
_entity_poly.pdbx_seq_one_letter_code
_entity_poly.pdbx_strand_id
1 'polypeptide(L)'
;MHRFLRSTPVLAIMAVVLLYLPGNAVAQSDDPVLIELGATRERVSFVLERFEIAVRGVAANQGLPYTREVFEQLYPFLPNFLDQRVSELVLIDYARTRGLAVPEGRIDEIVADVRATTGDDDDVFAQLLTEAGFRDEDQLRTLITESELVQLAYEAIEAGVVVSEAEMRVSYQGTRERYVVPAEVCAKHILVPELEDAEAVIERLEAGEDFGEVAAEVSTDTGSATRGGELGCLPQGATVPTFDEAAFGATIGELTGPVQTDFGYHLLVVDERIDERQRSFDEVRDQIERDLRSARAELALQRAIEIAGVRTYPERIPPLPDADED
;
A
#
# COMPACT_ATOMS: atom_id res chain seq x y z
N MET A 1 5.20 -10.80 -22.35
CA MET A 1 5.94 -10.51 -21.10
C MET A 1 5.20 -9.45 -20.28
N HIS A 2 4.00 -9.76 -19.78
CA HIS A 2 3.33 -8.94 -18.78
C HIS A 2 2.50 -9.86 -17.88
N ARG A 3 3.11 -10.27 -16.76
CA ARG A 3 2.47 -10.90 -15.61
C ARG A 3 3.17 -10.31 -14.39
N PHE A 4 2.76 -9.12 -13.99
CA PHE A 4 3.08 -8.55 -12.70
C PHE A 4 1.90 -7.69 -12.26
N LEU A 5 1.58 -7.76 -10.97
CA LEU A 5 0.62 -6.98 -10.20
C LEU A 5 -0.81 -7.54 -10.12
N ARG A 6 -0.96 -8.59 -9.31
CA ARG A 6 -2.07 -8.74 -8.36
C ARG A 6 -1.47 -9.02 -6.99
N SER A 7 -0.87 -8.00 -6.37
CA SER A 7 -0.57 -8.01 -4.94
C SER A 7 -1.88 -7.75 -4.21
N THR A 8 -2.37 -8.73 -3.46
CA THR A 8 -3.42 -8.57 -2.46
C THR A 8 -2.95 -7.56 -1.41
N PRO A 9 -3.68 -6.46 -1.15
CA PRO A 9 -3.30 -5.53 -0.11
C PRO A 9 -3.91 -6.02 1.20
N VAL A 10 -3.17 -6.81 1.96
CA VAL A 10 -3.36 -6.87 3.41
C VAL A 10 -2.10 -6.24 4.00
N LEU A 11 -2.25 -5.02 4.51
CA LEU A 11 -1.37 -4.27 5.44
C LEU A 11 -1.33 -2.78 5.07
N ALA A 12 -2.00 -1.95 5.87
CA ALA A 12 -1.72 -0.52 5.97
C ALA A 12 -1.96 0.00 7.40
N ILE A 13 -0.88 0.00 8.20
CA ILE A 13 -0.37 1.02 9.15
C ILE A 13 -1.36 1.81 10.03
N MET A 14 -1.13 1.80 11.36
CA MET A 14 -1.24 3.03 12.18
C MET A 14 -0.39 3.02 13.48
N ALA A 15 0.06 4.21 13.88
CA ALA A 15 1.14 4.49 14.84
C ALA A 15 0.68 5.16 16.16
N VAL A 16 1.28 4.71 17.28
CA VAL A 16 1.70 5.37 18.55
C VAL A 16 0.70 6.22 19.38
N VAL A 17 0.45 5.83 20.66
CA VAL A 17 0.85 6.53 21.93
C VAL A 17 0.33 5.75 23.17
N LEU A 18 1.22 5.54 24.16
CA LEU A 18 1.07 4.89 25.47
C LEU A 18 0.07 5.57 26.46
N LEU A 19 -0.54 4.76 27.34
CA LEU A 19 -0.48 4.93 28.81
C LEU A 19 -1.04 3.70 29.56
N TYR A 20 -0.31 3.28 30.59
CA TYR A 20 -0.45 2.05 31.37
C TYR A 20 -1.19 2.32 32.69
N LEU A 21 -2.09 1.42 33.15
CA LEU A 21 -2.37 1.17 34.58
C LEU A 21 -2.85 -0.29 34.79
N PRO A 22 -2.35 -1.02 35.80
CA PRO A 22 -2.69 -2.42 36.05
C PRO A 22 -3.84 -2.57 37.07
N GLY A 23 -4.59 -3.67 36.99
CA GLY A 23 -5.50 -4.05 38.08
C GLY A 23 -6.43 -5.24 37.84
N ASN A 24 -5.95 -6.42 38.25
CA ASN A 24 -6.67 -7.54 38.88
C ASN A 24 -7.51 -8.52 38.03
N ALA A 25 -6.92 -9.70 37.84
CA ALA A 25 -7.39 -11.03 38.22
C ALA A 25 -8.88 -11.40 38.04
N VAL A 26 -9.15 -12.37 37.16
CA VAL A 26 -10.12 -13.46 37.41
C VAL A 26 -9.63 -14.75 36.74
N ALA A 27 -9.48 -15.80 37.54
CA ALA A 27 -9.36 -17.17 37.08
C ALA A 27 -10.76 -17.80 36.88
N GLN A 28 -11.11 -18.17 35.65
CA GLN A 28 -11.81 -19.41 35.30
C GLN A 28 -11.95 -19.49 33.77
N SER A 29 -11.47 -20.60 33.20
CA SER A 29 -11.59 -20.97 31.79
C SER A 29 -13.05 -21.23 31.42
N ASP A 30 -13.75 -20.17 31.01
CA ASP A 30 -14.99 -20.25 30.23
C ASP A 30 -14.74 -19.41 28.97
N ASP A 31 -14.17 -20.03 27.93
CA ASP A 31 -13.83 -19.42 26.63
C ASP A 31 -14.98 -18.51 26.11
N PRO A 32 -14.92 -17.19 26.37
CA PRO A 32 -16.10 -16.35 26.26
C PRO A 32 -16.34 -15.96 24.80
N VAL A 33 -17.60 -15.68 24.46
CA VAL A 33 -17.97 -15.23 23.12
C VAL A 33 -17.55 -13.77 22.93
N LEU A 34 -16.79 -13.49 21.87
CA LEU A 34 -16.38 -12.15 21.45
C LEU A 34 -17.25 -11.59 20.31
N ILE A 35 -17.76 -12.44 19.41
CA ILE A 35 -18.63 -12.03 18.30
C ILE A 35 -19.86 -12.92 18.23
N GLU A 36 -21.05 -12.32 18.14
CA GLU A 36 -22.30 -12.99 17.80
C GLU A 36 -22.89 -12.40 16.52
N LEU A 37 -23.16 -13.27 15.53
CA LEU A 37 -23.87 -12.94 14.30
C LEU A 37 -24.86 -14.07 13.97
N GLY A 38 -26.15 -13.83 14.22
CA GLY A 38 -27.18 -14.85 14.02
C GLY A 38 -26.92 -16.12 14.86
N ALA A 39 -26.62 -17.24 14.18
CA ALA A 39 -26.25 -18.50 14.83
C ALA A 39 -24.74 -18.64 15.10
N THR A 40 -23.92 -17.81 14.45
CA THR A 40 -22.46 -17.81 14.56
C THR A 40 -22.04 -17.18 15.87
N ARG A 41 -21.12 -17.85 16.57
CA ARG A 41 -20.53 -17.40 17.84
C ARG A 41 -19.03 -17.64 17.75
N GLU A 42 -18.22 -16.58 17.70
CA GLU A 42 -16.76 -16.69 17.77
C GLU A 42 -16.30 -16.39 19.19
N ARG A 43 -15.51 -17.32 19.74
CA ARG A 43 -15.00 -17.26 21.11
C ARG A 43 -13.57 -16.72 21.15
N VAL A 44 -13.10 -16.32 22.32
CA VAL A 44 -11.74 -15.81 22.55
C VAL A 44 -10.70 -16.73 21.96
N SER A 45 -10.75 -18.04 22.25
CA SER A 45 -9.76 -19.01 21.76
C SER A 45 -9.62 -19.00 20.24
N PHE A 46 -10.75 -18.96 19.53
CA PHE A 46 -10.80 -18.93 18.08
C PHE A 46 -10.31 -17.60 17.49
N VAL A 47 -10.69 -16.48 18.10
CA VAL A 47 -10.24 -15.15 17.64
C VAL A 47 -8.74 -14.98 17.89
N LEU A 48 -8.23 -15.44 19.03
CA LEU A 48 -6.80 -15.40 19.35
C LEU A 48 -5.96 -16.29 18.43
N GLU A 49 -6.42 -17.50 18.12
CA GLU A 49 -5.75 -18.39 17.14
C GLU A 49 -5.58 -17.68 15.79
N ARG A 50 -6.63 -17.03 15.30
CA ARG A 50 -6.57 -16.28 14.04
C ARG A 50 -5.72 -15.01 14.13
N PHE A 51 -5.79 -14.32 15.25
CA PHE A 51 -4.98 -13.14 15.49
C PHE A 51 -3.48 -13.50 15.49
N GLU A 52 -3.11 -14.63 16.09
CA GLU A 52 -1.74 -15.14 16.05
C GLU A 52 -1.28 -15.46 14.62
N ILE A 53 -2.11 -16.13 13.81
CA ILE A 53 -1.82 -16.37 12.39
C ILE A 53 -1.59 -15.05 11.65
N ALA A 54 -2.41 -14.03 11.92
CA ALA A 54 -2.26 -12.71 11.32
C ALA A 54 -0.94 -12.04 11.74
N VAL A 55 -0.58 -12.10 13.03
CA VAL A 55 0.68 -11.57 13.56
C VAL A 55 1.89 -12.25 12.91
N ARG A 56 1.87 -13.59 12.77
CA ARG A 56 2.93 -14.35 12.08
C ARG A 56 3.09 -13.89 10.64
N GLY A 57 1.98 -13.66 9.93
CA GLY A 57 1.98 -13.12 8.57
C GLY A 57 2.61 -11.71 8.48
N VAL A 58 2.29 -10.82 9.42
CA VAL A 58 2.88 -9.48 9.50
C VAL A 58 4.40 -9.56 9.71
N ALA A 59 4.86 -10.40 10.64
CA ALA A 59 6.29 -10.59 10.90
C ALA A 59 7.02 -11.13 9.67
N ALA A 60 6.47 -12.18 9.03
CA ALA A 60 7.04 -12.79 7.83
C ALA A 60 7.16 -11.80 6.67
N ASN A 61 6.15 -10.96 6.43
CA ASN A 61 6.18 -9.93 5.39
C ASN A 61 7.25 -8.86 5.60
N GLN A 62 7.70 -8.66 6.84
CA GLN A 62 8.79 -7.74 7.19
C GLN A 62 10.15 -8.45 7.27
N GLY A 63 10.21 -9.75 6.97
CA GLY A 63 11.41 -10.58 7.12
C GLY A 63 11.81 -10.78 8.58
N LEU A 64 10.89 -10.59 9.52
CA LEU A 64 11.11 -10.74 10.95
C LEU A 64 10.64 -12.13 11.43
N PRO A 65 11.37 -12.77 12.35
CA PRO A 65 10.89 -13.98 13.00
C PRO A 65 9.69 -13.67 13.89
N TYR A 66 8.73 -14.59 13.96
CA TYR A 66 7.69 -14.52 14.97
C TYR A 66 8.29 -14.80 16.36
N THR A 67 8.10 -13.87 17.29
CA THR A 67 8.51 -14.00 18.68
C THR A 67 7.38 -13.56 19.61
N ARG A 68 7.46 -13.98 20.87
CA ARG A 68 6.56 -13.50 21.92
C ARG A 68 6.54 -11.98 22.01
N GLU A 69 7.70 -11.34 21.90
CA GLU A 69 7.81 -9.87 21.94
C GLU A 69 7.04 -9.22 20.78
N VAL A 70 7.12 -9.78 19.57
CA VAL A 70 6.34 -9.31 18.41
C VAL A 70 4.84 -9.47 18.67
N PHE A 71 4.42 -10.59 19.23
CA PHE A 71 3.02 -10.81 19.61
C PHE A 71 2.55 -9.81 20.67
N GLU A 72 3.32 -9.59 21.73
CA GLU A 72 3.00 -8.64 22.80
C GLU A 72 2.89 -7.20 22.28
N GLN A 73 3.78 -6.80 21.35
CA GLN A 73 3.73 -5.49 20.71
C GLN A 73 2.47 -5.30 19.86
N LEU A 74 1.98 -6.38 19.24
CA LEU A 74 0.81 -6.33 18.36
C LEU A 74 -0.50 -6.61 19.09
N TYR A 75 -0.49 -7.24 20.25
CA TYR A 75 -1.70 -7.56 21.03
C TYR A 75 -2.65 -6.37 21.28
N PRO A 76 -2.17 -5.13 21.52
CA PRO A 76 -3.05 -3.97 21.63
C PRO A 76 -3.93 -3.69 20.39
N PHE A 77 -3.60 -4.28 19.23
CA PHE A 77 -4.38 -4.19 18.00
C PHE A 77 -5.46 -5.27 17.87
N LEU A 78 -5.58 -6.18 18.85
CA LEU A 78 -6.63 -7.21 18.87
C LEU A 78 -8.06 -6.64 18.76
N PRO A 79 -8.41 -5.47 19.37
CA PRO A 79 -9.71 -4.83 19.13
C PRO A 79 -9.93 -4.44 17.66
N ASN A 80 -8.92 -3.92 16.96
CA ASN A 80 -9.02 -3.61 15.54
C ASN A 80 -9.17 -4.88 14.69
N PHE A 81 -8.46 -5.94 15.07
CA PHE A 81 -8.63 -7.25 14.45
C PHE A 81 -10.05 -7.80 14.66
N LEU A 82 -10.65 -7.57 15.83
CA LEU A 82 -12.04 -7.93 16.10
C LEU A 82 -13.01 -7.21 15.16
N ASP A 83 -12.83 -5.91 14.95
CA ASP A 83 -13.64 -5.11 14.02
C ASP A 83 -13.49 -5.59 12.56
N GLN A 84 -12.26 -5.93 12.16
CA GLN A 84 -12.01 -6.55 10.86
C GLN A 84 -12.75 -7.88 10.76
N ARG A 85 -12.66 -8.73 11.79
CA ARG A 85 -13.29 -10.05 11.79
C ARG A 85 -14.81 -9.97 11.72
N VAL A 86 -15.42 -9.00 12.39
CA VAL A 86 -16.84 -8.68 12.24
C VAL A 86 -17.19 -8.39 10.79
N SER A 87 -16.40 -7.56 10.13
CA SER A 87 -16.63 -7.18 8.72
C SER A 87 -16.55 -8.41 7.81
N GLU A 88 -15.55 -9.28 8.00
CA GLU A 88 -15.43 -10.55 7.28
C GLU A 88 -16.63 -11.47 7.49
N LEU A 89 -17.08 -11.64 8.74
CA LEU A 89 -18.23 -12.48 9.07
C LEU A 89 -19.52 -12.01 8.41
N VAL A 90 -19.74 -10.69 8.38
CA VAL A 90 -20.89 -10.10 7.69
C VAL A 90 -20.82 -10.35 6.18
N LEU A 91 -19.63 -10.26 5.58
CA LEU A 91 -19.43 -10.55 4.16
C LEU A 91 -19.62 -12.04 3.84
N ILE A 92 -19.14 -12.93 4.71
CA ILE A 92 -19.34 -14.38 4.58
C ILE A 92 -20.84 -14.72 4.68
N ASP A 93 -21.55 -14.12 5.63
CA ASP A 93 -23.01 -14.27 5.75
C ASP A 93 -23.74 -13.70 4.52
N TYR A 94 -23.33 -12.52 4.05
CA TYR A 94 -23.84 -11.91 2.82
C TYR A 94 -23.66 -12.83 1.60
N ALA A 95 -22.49 -13.44 1.45
CA ALA A 95 -22.21 -14.39 0.36
C ALA A 95 -23.12 -15.61 0.46
N ARG A 96 -23.19 -16.24 1.65
CA ARG A 96 -24.00 -17.44 1.89
C ARG A 96 -25.50 -17.18 1.66
N THR A 97 -26.03 -16.08 2.17
CA THR A 97 -27.46 -15.72 2.03
C THR A 97 -27.86 -15.45 0.58
N ARG A 98 -26.91 -15.02 -0.28
CA ARG A 98 -27.12 -14.83 -1.72
C ARG A 98 -26.78 -16.04 -2.57
N GLY A 99 -26.36 -17.15 -1.95
CA GLY A 99 -25.96 -18.36 -2.66
C GLY A 99 -24.68 -18.18 -3.49
N LEU A 100 -23.82 -17.22 -3.12
CA LEU A 100 -22.47 -17.13 -3.68
C LEU A 100 -21.66 -18.31 -3.15
N ALA A 101 -21.00 -19.02 -4.06
CA ALA A 101 -20.21 -20.18 -3.75
C ALA A 101 -18.83 -20.05 -4.37
N VAL A 102 -17.81 -20.48 -3.63
CA VAL A 102 -16.46 -20.61 -4.16
C VAL A 102 -16.49 -21.60 -5.34
N PRO A 103 -15.89 -21.26 -6.50
CA PRO A 103 -15.84 -22.16 -7.64
C PRO A 103 -15.22 -23.52 -7.30
N GLU A 104 -15.72 -24.58 -7.92
CA GLU A 104 -15.18 -25.93 -7.73
C GLU A 104 -13.69 -25.97 -8.12
N GLY A 105 -12.86 -26.65 -7.31
CA GLY A 105 -11.41 -26.75 -7.51
C GLY A 105 -10.60 -25.52 -7.10
N ARG A 106 -11.22 -24.35 -6.88
CA ARG A 106 -10.50 -23.11 -6.56
C ARG A 106 -9.62 -23.23 -5.31
N ILE A 107 -10.13 -23.87 -4.26
CA ILE A 107 -9.37 -24.09 -3.02
C ILE A 107 -8.18 -25.02 -3.28
N ASP A 108 -8.37 -26.07 -4.09
CA ASP A 108 -7.30 -27.00 -4.44
C ASP A 108 -6.20 -26.33 -5.26
N GLU A 109 -6.56 -25.45 -6.18
CA GLU A 109 -5.61 -24.64 -6.95
C GLU A 109 -4.74 -23.77 -6.02
N ILE A 110 -5.36 -23.07 -5.07
CA ILE A 110 -4.61 -22.19 -4.14
C ILE A 110 -3.71 -23.03 -3.23
N VAL A 111 -4.20 -24.15 -2.70
CA VAL A 111 -3.37 -25.05 -1.86
C VAL A 111 -2.22 -25.64 -2.68
N ALA A 112 -2.44 -26.00 -3.94
CA ALA A 112 -1.39 -26.49 -4.83
C ALA A 112 -0.32 -25.40 -5.09
N ASP A 113 -0.71 -24.15 -5.28
CA ASP A 113 0.23 -23.03 -5.43
C ASP A 113 1.11 -22.87 -4.17
N VAL A 114 0.53 -23.02 -2.97
CA VAL A 114 1.31 -22.97 -1.72
C VAL A 114 2.25 -24.18 -1.62
N ARG A 115 1.79 -25.40 -1.92
CA ARG A 115 2.61 -26.62 -1.92
C ARG A 115 3.76 -26.58 -2.93
N ALA A 116 3.55 -25.94 -4.08
CA ALA A 116 4.62 -25.75 -5.05
C ALA A 116 5.79 -24.93 -4.48
N THR A 117 5.55 -24.03 -3.51
CA THR A 117 6.62 -23.27 -2.84
C THR A 117 7.50 -24.12 -1.94
N THR A 118 7.01 -25.29 -1.51
CA THR A 118 7.73 -26.24 -0.67
C THR A 118 8.37 -27.38 -1.48
N GLY A 119 8.34 -27.30 -2.81
CA GLY A 119 8.81 -28.36 -3.69
C GLY A 119 7.92 -29.60 -3.70
N ASP A 120 6.63 -29.43 -3.35
CA ASP A 120 5.64 -30.51 -3.21
C ASP A 120 6.03 -31.57 -2.17
N ASP A 121 6.89 -31.22 -1.22
CA ASP A 121 7.27 -32.09 -0.10
C ASP A 121 6.27 -31.92 1.07
N ASP A 122 5.65 -33.02 1.49
CA ASP A 122 4.61 -33.04 2.53
C ASP A 122 5.15 -32.65 3.91
N ASP A 123 6.39 -33.02 4.25
CA ASP A 123 6.99 -32.70 5.55
C ASP A 123 7.35 -31.21 5.60
N VAL A 124 7.91 -30.67 4.50
CA VAL A 124 8.21 -29.24 4.38
C VAL A 124 6.91 -28.42 4.38
N PHE A 125 5.85 -28.91 3.74
CA PHE A 125 4.54 -28.25 3.77
C PHE A 125 3.94 -28.25 5.18
N ALA A 126 3.95 -29.37 5.89
CA ALA A 126 3.47 -29.43 7.28
C ALA A 126 4.27 -28.51 8.21
N GLN A 127 5.60 -28.42 8.00
CA GLN A 127 6.45 -27.47 8.72
C GLN A 127 6.07 -26.02 8.41
N LEU A 128 5.87 -25.66 7.13
CA LEU A 128 5.45 -24.32 6.73
C LEU A 128 4.13 -23.92 7.38
N LEU A 129 3.14 -24.82 7.40
CA LEU A 129 1.86 -24.58 8.07
C LEU A 129 2.05 -24.31 9.57
N THR A 130 2.86 -25.14 10.24
CA THR A 130 3.15 -24.99 11.67
C THR A 130 3.85 -23.66 11.96
N GLU A 131 4.85 -23.29 11.15
CA GLU A 131 5.57 -22.02 11.29
C GLU A 131 4.66 -20.80 11.09
N ALA A 132 3.73 -20.90 10.12
CA ALA A 132 2.72 -19.88 9.85
C ALA A 132 1.55 -19.88 10.86
N GLY A 133 1.51 -20.81 11.81
CA GLY A 133 0.53 -20.86 12.90
C GLY A 133 -0.74 -21.67 12.58
N PHE A 134 -0.76 -22.41 11.47
CA PHE A 134 -1.86 -23.30 11.14
C PHE A 134 -1.70 -24.66 11.84
N ARG A 135 -2.80 -25.23 12.32
CA ARG A 135 -2.87 -26.59 12.90
C ARG A 135 -2.70 -27.68 11.85
N ASP A 136 -3.35 -27.50 10.71
CA ASP A 136 -3.42 -28.50 9.63
C ASP A 136 -3.86 -27.85 8.31
N GLU A 137 -3.82 -28.63 7.22
CA GLU A 137 -4.29 -28.20 5.90
C GLU A 137 -5.79 -27.85 5.91
N ASP A 138 -6.60 -28.51 6.74
CA ASP A 138 -8.04 -28.25 6.81
C ASP A 138 -8.33 -26.84 7.34
N GLN A 139 -7.54 -26.38 8.32
CA GLN A 139 -7.63 -25.00 8.80
C GLN A 139 -7.19 -24.01 7.72
N LEU A 140 -6.10 -24.29 6.98
CA LEU A 140 -5.68 -23.47 5.84
C LEU A 140 -6.82 -23.38 4.80
N ARG A 141 -7.39 -24.52 4.39
CA ARG A 141 -8.50 -24.60 3.43
C ARG A 141 -9.73 -23.83 3.90
N THR A 142 -10.03 -23.89 5.19
CA THR A 142 -11.12 -23.11 5.80
C THR A 142 -10.88 -21.61 5.66
N LEU A 143 -9.67 -21.14 5.99
CA LEU A 143 -9.29 -19.73 5.88
C LEU A 143 -9.28 -19.24 4.42
N ILE A 144 -8.79 -20.05 3.49
CA ILE A 144 -8.86 -19.76 2.05
C ILE A 144 -10.32 -19.65 1.60
N THR A 145 -11.17 -20.59 2.02
CA THR A 145 -12.60 -20.58 1.67
C THR A 145 -13.29 -19.32 2.18
N GLU A 146 -13.01 -18.91 3.42
CA GLU A 146 -13.54 -17.67 3.97
C GLU A 146 -13.05 -16.45 3.19
N SER A 147 -11.76 -16.39 2.86
CA SER A 147 -11.18 -15.30 2.05
C SER A 147 -11.83 -15.20 0.66
N GLU A 148 -12.03 -16.32 -0.03
CA GLU A 148 -12.69 -16.34 -1.34
C GLU A 148 -14.18 -15.94 -1.23
N LEU A 149 -14.88 -16.33 -0.16
CA LEU A 149 -16.26 -15.87 0.08
C LEU A 149 -16.32 -14.37 0.35
N VAL A 150 -15.37 -13.83 1.12
CA VAL A 150 -15.24 -12.37 1.36
C VAL A 150 -15.02 -11.65 0.04
N GLN A 151 -14.11 -12.13 -0.81
CA GLN A 151 -13.86 -11.55 -2.12
C GLN A 151 -15.12 -11.59 -3.02
N LEU A 152 -15.80 -12.73 -3.11
CA LEU A 152 -17.04 -12.85 -3.88
C LEU A 152 -18.13 -11.91 -3.36
N ALA A 153 -18.23 -11.73 -2.04
CA ALA A 153 -19.16 -10.77 -1.45
C ALA A 153 -18.85 -9.33 -1.87
N TYR A 154 -17.57 -8.92 -1.79
CA TYR A 154 -17.14 -7.59 -2.25
C TYR A 154 -17.43 -7.37 -3.73
N GLU A 155 -17.06 -8.31 -4.59
CA GLU A 155 -17.30 -8.24 -6.04
C GLU A 155 -18.81 -8.14 -6.34
N ALA A 156 -19.65 -8.90 -5.62
CA ALA A 156 -21.09 -8.84 -5.79
C ALA A 156 -21.69 -7.51 -5.30
N ILE A 157 -21.15 -6.93 -4.21
CA ILE A 157 -21.55 -5.60 -3.74
C ILE A 157 -21.16 -4.55 -4.77
N GLU A 158 -19.91 -4.55 -5.24
CA GLU A 158 -19.39 -3.59 -6.21
C GLU A 158 -20.10 -3.69 -7.58
N ALA A 159 -20.38 -4.90 -8.06
CA ALA A 159 -21.14 -5.14 -9.28
C ALA A 159 -22.59 -4.60 -9.19
N GLY A 160 -23.17 -4.60 -7.99
CA GLY A 160 -24.48 -4.00 -7.71
C GLY A 160 -24.47 -2.47 -7.70
N VAL A 161 -23.29 -1.83 -7.61
CA VAL A 161 -23.16 -0.37 -7.67
C VAL A 161 -23.21 0.10 -9.11
N VAL A 162 -24.20 0.94 -9.40
CA VAL A 162 -24.26 1.69 -10.67
C VAL A 162 -23.81 3.11 -10.41
N VAL A 163 -22.87 3.61 -11.21
CA VAL A 163 -22.43 5.01 -11.21
C VAL A 163 -22.82 5.62 -12.55
N SER A 164 -23.59 6.69 -12.52
CA SER A 164 -24.02 7.39 -13.73
C SER A 164 -22.93 8.34 -14.24
N GLU A 165 -22.94 8.63 -15.54
CA GLU A 165 -22.02 9.62 -16.11
C GLU A 165 -22.17 11.01 -15.48
N ALA A 166 -23.41 11.41 -15.16
CA ALA A 166 -23.67 12.67 -14.47
C ALA A 166 -22.93 12.76 -13.13
N GLU A 167 -22.95 11.68 -12.33
CA GLU A 167 -22.23 11.61 -11.06
C GLU A 167 -20.72 11.64 -11.27
N MET A 168 -20.21 10.91 -12.27
CA MET A 168 -18.78 10.95 -12.60
C MET A 168 -18.33 12.36 -13.00
N ARG A 169 -19.14 13.08 -13.77
CA ARG A 169 -18.85 14.47 -14.16
C ARG A 169 -18.88 15.42 -12.96
N VAL A 170 -19.83 15.25 -12.04
CA VAL A 170 -19.87 16.01 -10.78
C VAL A 170 -18.62 15.73 -9.93
N SER A 171 -18.24 14.46 -9.81
CA SER A 171 -17.00 14.06 -9.09
C SER A 171 -15.77 14.70 -9.73
N TYR A 172 -15.62 14.59 -11.04
CA TYR A 172 -14.52 15.22 -11.79
C TYR A 172 -14.42 16.72 -11.53
N GLN A 173 -15.56 17.43 -11.55
CA GLN A 173 -15.58 18.87 -11.27
C GLN A 173 -15.18 19.18 -9.82
N GLY A 174 -15.67 18.40 -8.85
CA GLY A 174 -15.38 18.59 -7.43
C GLY A 174 -13.96 18.20 -7.02
N THR A 175 -13.28 17.35 -7.79
CA THR A 175 -11.92 16.87 -7.49
C THR A 175 -10.94 17.14 -8.62
N ARG A 176 -11.21 18.14 -9.46
CA ARG A 176 -10.46 18.44 -10.68
C ARG A 176 -8.96 18.66 -10.42
N GLU A 177 -8.63 19.28 -9.29
CA GLU A 177 -7.25 19.54 -8.84
C GLU A 177 -6.43 18.26 -8.65
N ARG A 178 -7.07 17.11 -8.37
CA ARG A 178 -6.39 15.81 -8.25
C ARG A 178 -5.91 15.23 -9.58
N TYR A 179 -6.36 15.82 -10.70
CA TYR A 179 -6.10 15.33 -12.04
C TYR A 179 -5.24 16.30 -12.86
N VAL A 180 -4.48 17.15 -12.19
CA VAL A 180 -3.46 18.02 -12.80
C VAL A 180 -2.19 17.20 -13.00
N VAL A 181 -1.68 17.20 -14.23
CA VAL A 181 -0.30 16.80 -14.53
C VAL A 181 0.55 18.06 -14.32
N PRO A 182 1.53 18.03 -13.40
CA PRO A 182 2.44 19.16 -13.20
C PRO A 182 3.17 19.52 -14.49
N ALA A 183 3.61 20.77 -14.61
CA ALA A 183 4.53 21.15 -15.68
C ALA A 183 5.83 20.36 -15.56
N GLU A 184 6.49 20.07 -16.67
CA GLU A 184 7.78 19.38 -16.72
C GLU A 184 8.81 20.20 -17.53
N VAL A 185 10.08 20.07 -17.17
CA VAL A 185 11.22 20.58 -17.95
C VAL A 185 12.19 19.45 -18.22
N CYS A 186 12.51 19.24 -19.49
CA CYS A 186 13.54 18.30 -19.90
C CYS A 186 14.85 19.07 -20.01
N ALA A 187 15.83 18.71 -19.18
CA ALA A 187 17.05 19.48 -19.03
C ALA A 187 18.28 18.60 -18.85
N LYS A 188 19.43 19.22 -19.09
CA LYS A 188 20.74 18.72 -18.71
C LYS A 188 21.47 19.76 -17.88
N HIS A 189 22.36 19.30 -17.01
CA HIS A 189 23.09 20.19 -16.13
C HIS A 189 24.54 19.77 -15.86
N ILE A 190 25.32 20.73 -15.39
CA ILE A 190 26.66 20.55 -14.85
C ILE A 190 26.64 21.15 -13.45
N LEU A 191 26.85 20.30 -12.45
CA LEU A 191 27.05 20.70 -11.06
C LEU A 191 28.55 20.77 -10.73
N VAL A 192 28.99 21.87 -10.13
CA VAL A 192 30.36 22.08 -9.64
C VAL A 192 30.34 22.70 -8.22
N PRO A 193 31.36 22.47 -7.39
CA PRO A 193 31.30 22.86 -5.98
C PRO A 193 31.42 24.37 -5.77
N GLU A 194 32.28 25.05 -6.52
CA GLU A 194 32.61 26.46 -6.33
C GLU A 194 32.19 27.34 -7.53
N LEU A 195 32.04 28.64 -7.30
CA LEU A 195 31.65 29.59 -8.35
C LEU A 195 32.70 29.69 -9.45
N GLU A 196 33.98 29.67 -9.07
CA GLU A 196 35.12 29.74 -10.01
C GLU A 196 35.11 28.53 -10.98
N ASP A 197 34.72 27.35 -10.51
CA ASP A 197 34.56 26.18 -11.37
C ASP A 197 33.43 26.39 -12.38
N ALA A 198 32.31 27.01 -11.97
CA ALA A 198 31.19 27.26 -12.87
C ALA A 198 31.56 28.30 -13.93
N GLU A 199 32.30 29.34 -13.56
CA GLU A 199 32.84 30.33 -14.50
C GLU A 199 33.77 29.66 -15.53
N ALA A 200 34.65 28.75 -15.09
CA ALA A 200 35.51 27.99 -15.99
C ALA A 200 34.72 27.08 -16.94
N VAL A 201 33.62 26.45 -16.48
CA VAL A 201 32.73 25.68 -17.36
C VAL A 201 32.07 26.57 -18.41
N ILE A 202 31.58 27.76 -18.04
CA ILE A 202 30.97 28.71 -18.99
C ILE A 202 31.97 29.05 -20.10
N GLU A 203 33.22 29.38 -19.76
CA GLU A 203 34.24 29.71 -20.76
C GLU A 203 34.49 28.57 -21.76
N ARG A 204 34.49 27.31 -21.30
CA ARG A 204 34.63 26.12 -22.16
C ARG A 204 33.46 25.96 -23.12
N LEU A 205 32.24 26.12 -22.60
CA LEU A 205 31.02 26.03 -23.41
C LEU A 205 30.94 27.16 -24.43
N GLU A 206 31.33 28.39 -24.07
CA GLU A 206 31.41 29.53 -24.99
C GLU A 206 32.50 29.36 -26.06
N ALA A 207 33.58 28.64 -25.75
CA ALA A 207 34.61 28.24 -26.72
C ALA A 207 34.13 27.15 -27.72
N GLY A 208 32.93 26.59 -27.51
CA GLY A 208 32.30 25.62 -28.39
C GLY A 208 32.61 24.15 -28.05
N GLU A 209 33.07 23.88 -26.83
CA GLU A 209 33.16 22.50 -26.34
C GLU A 209 31.75 21.87 -26.18
N ASP A 210 31.66 20.55 -26.33
CA ASP A 210 30.40 19.83 -26.17
C ASP A 210 29.97 19.80 -24.70
N PHE A 211 28.70 20.13 -24.43
CA PHE A 211 28.17 20.18 -23.07
C PHE A 211 28.30 18.84 -22.34
N GLY A 212 28.04 17.73 -23.04
CA GLY A 212 28.08 16.41 -22.45
C GLY A 212 29.50 15.95 -22.14
N GLU A 213 30.47 16.29 -22.98
CA GLU A 213 31.89 16.06 -22.71
C GLU A 213 32.37 16.83 -21.48
N VAL A 214 32.03 18.13 -21.39
CA VAL A 214 32.39 18.95 -20.22
C VAL A 214 31.70 18.40 -18.97
N ALA A 215 30.42 18.04 -19.04
CA ALA A 215 29.68 17.44 -17.93
C ALA A 215 30.33 16.14 -17.41
N ALA A 216 30.73 15.26 -18.32
CA ALA A 216 31.37 13.99 -17.96
C ALA A 216 32.74 14.18 -17.29
N GLU A 217 33.44 15.27 -17.60
CA GLU A 217 34.76 15.56 -17.05
C GLU A 217 34.70 16.24 -15.68
N VAL A 218 33.84 17.26 -15.53
CA VAL A 218 33.92 18.18 -14.37
C VAL A 218 32.73 18.10 -13.43
N SER A 219 31.59 17.54 -13.86
CA SER A 219 30.41 17.58 -13.02
C SER A 219 30.52 16.64 -11.83
N THR A 220 30.15 17.14 -10.65
CA THR A 220 30.07 16.36 -9.41
C THR A 220 28.76 15.59 -9.27
N ASP A 221 27.77 15.82 -10.14
CA ASP A 221 26.56 15.00 -10.17
C ASP A 221 26.82 13.64 -10.83
N THR A 222 27.24 12.68 -10.01
CA THR A 222 27.46 11.28 -10.44
C THR A 222 26.23 10.65 -11.09
N GLY A 223 25.04 11.17 -10.81
CA GLY A 223 23.77 10.71 -11.34
C GLY A 223 23.62 11.00 -12.83
N SER A 224 24.13 12.12 -13.35
CA SER A 224 23.91 12.56 -14.73
C SER A 224 25.20 12.83 -15.52
N ALA A 225 26.33 13.12 -14.86
CA ALA A 225 27.61 13.49 -15.48
C ALA A 225 28.04 12.54 -16.60
N THR A 226 28.09 11.24 -16.31
CA THR A 226 28.51 10.21 -17.30
C THR A 226 27.54 10.01 -18.46
N ARG A 227 26.33 10.59 -18.38
CA ARG A 227 25.34 10.63 -19.45
C ARG A 227 25.25 12.01 -20.09
N GLY A 228 26.30 12.81 -19.99
CA GLY A 228 26.34 14.15 -20.57
C GLY A 228 25.53 15.20 -19.81
N GLY A 229 25.28 14.97 -18.52
CA GLY A 229 24.49 15.88 -17.68
C GLY A 229 22.98 15.69 -17.78
N GLU A 230 22.50 14.70 -18.55
CA GLU A 230 21.08 14.48 -18.83
C GLU A 230 20.26 14.09 -17.60
N LEU A 231 19.29 14.94 -17.25
CA LEU A 231 18.34 14.72 -16.16
C LEU A 231 17.03 14.09 -16.63
N GLY A 232 16.74 14.16 -17.94
CA GLY A 232 15.42 13.84 -18.49
C GLY A 232 14.38 14.91 -18.11
N CYS A 233 13.10 14.56 -18.22
CA CYS A 233 12.00 15.48 -17.90
C CYS A 233 11.68 15.43 -16.40
N LEU A 234 11.84 16.58 -15.76
CA LEU A 234 11.63 16.78 -14.34
C LEU A 234 10.31 17.50 -14.12
N PRO A 235 9.36 16.91 -13.36
CA PRO A 235 8.15 17.63 -13.00
C PRO A 235 8.47 18.74 -11.99
N GLN A 236 7.69 19.81 -12.05
CA GLN A 236 7.84 20.96 -11.15
C GLN A 236 7.81 20.52 -9.69
N GLY A 237 8.79 20.96 -8.90
CA GLY A 237 8.96 20.59 -7.50
C GLY A 237 9.69 19.25 -7.26
N ALA A 238 10.19 18.59 -8.31
CA ALA A 238 11.05 17.41 -8.16
C ALA A 238 12.49 17.74 -7.71
N THR A 239 12.91 19.00 -7.90
CA THR A 239 14.24 19.50 -7.52
C THR A 239 14.16 20.55 -6.42
N VAL A 240 15.31 20.94 -5.86
CA VAL A 240 15.36 22.03 -4.88
C VAL A 240 14.79 23.33 -5.47
N PRO A 241 14.11 24.18 -4.68
CA PRO A 241 13.35 25.32 -5.20
C PRO A 241 14.14 26.27 -6.10
N THR A 242 15.42 26.53 -5.78
CA THR A 242 16.27 27.44 -6.58
C THR A 242 16.66 26.87 -7.94
N PHE A 243 16.88 25.55 -8.03
CA PHE A 243 17.10 24.87 -9.31
C PHE A 243 15.80 24.85 -10.12
N ASP A 244 14.68 24.50 -9.48
CA ASP A 244 13.36 24.43 -10.10
C ASP A 244 12.99 25.79 -10.72
N GLU A 245 13.11 26.87 -9.95
CA GLU A 245 12.86 28.24 -10.43
C GLU A 245 13.74 28.61 -11.63
N ALA A 246 15.03 28.25 -11.60
CA ALA A 246 15.93 28.52 -12.71
C ALA A 246 15.59 27.70 -13.97
N ALA A 247 15.30 26.40 -13.82
CA ALA A 247 14.95 25.54 -14.95
C ALA A 247 13.61 25.92 -15.60
N PHE A 248 12.58 26.21 -14.80
CA PHE A 248 11.29 26.67 -15.32
C PHE A 248 11.33 28.11 -15.85
N GLY A 249 12.29 28.94 -15.41
CA GLY A 249 12.52 30.30 -15.91
C GLY A 249 13.45 30.41 -17.12
N ALA A 250 14.23 29.36 -17.43
CA ALA A 250 15.25 29.38 -18.48
C ALA A 250 14.69 29.60 -19.90
N THR A 251 15.49 30.17 -20.79
CA THR A 251 15.20 30.14 -22.23
C THR A 251 15.56 28.76 -22.77
N ILE A 252 14.67 28.15 -23.56
CA ILE A 252 14.93 26.83 -24.17
C ILE A 252 16.16 26.90 -25.07
N GLY A 253 17.09 25.96 -24.89
CA GLY A 253 18.33 25.82 -25.65
C GLY A 253 19.46 26.76 -25.24
N GLU A 254 19.24 27.66 -24.27
CA GLU A 254 20.27 28.57 -23.76
C GLU A 254 20.86 28.08 -22.44
N LEU A 255 22.14 28.38 -22.23
CA LEU A 255 22.82 28.12 -20.97
C LEU A 255 22.27 29.07 -19.88
N THR A 256 21.81 28.49 -18.77
CA THR A 256 21.31 29.21 -17.60
C THR A 256 22.18 28.90 -16.39
N GLY A 257 22.62 29.94 -15.70
CA GLY A 257 23.44 29.87 -14.48
C GLY A 257 24.62 30.84 -14.51
N PRO A 258 25.52 30.78 -13.51
CA PRO A 258 25.56 29.80 -12.41
C PRO A 258 24.38 29.95 -11.43
N VAL A 259 23.70 28.85 -11.11
CA VAL A 259 22.60 28.80 -10.12
C VAL A 259 23.13 28.21 -8.82
N GLN A 260 23.12 28.97 -7.73
CA GLN A 260 23.59 28.49 -6.44
C GLN A 260 22.52 27.67 -5.70
N THR A 261 22.92 26.52 -5.18
CA THR A 261 22.12 25.66 -4.30
C THR A 261 22.99 25.15 -3.14
N ASP A 262 22.40 24.40 -2.20
CA ASP A 262 23.15 23.72 -1.14
C ASP A 262 24.12 22.64 -1.65
N PHE A 263 24.01 22.23 -2.92
CA PHE A 263 24.88 21.23 -3.55
C PHE A 263 26.06 21.85 -4.33
N GLY A 264 26.12 23.17 -4.44
CA GLY A 264 27.08 23.90 -5.27
C GLY A 264 26.39 24.73 -6.36
N TYR A 265 27.10 24.95 -7.45
CA TYR A 265 26.68 25.78 -8.58
C TYR A 265 26.28 24.92 -9.77
N HIS A 266 25.10 25.22 -10.32
CA HIS A 266 24.53 24.50 -11.45
C HIS A 266 24.56 25.37 -12.70
N LEU A 267 24.92 24.76 -13.82
CA LEU A 267 24.76 25.29 -15.17
C LEU A 267 23.83 24.37 -15.92
N LEU A 268 22.70 24.87 -16.38
CA LEU A 268 21.65 24.04 -16.98
C LEU A 268 21.26 24.54 -18.37
N VAL A 269 20.87 23.60 -19.22
CA VAL A 269 20.23 23.86 -20.52
C VAL A 269 18.91 23.12 -20.52
N VAL A 270 17.83 23.83 -20.85
CA VAL A 270 16.49 23.25 -20.99
C VAL A 270 16.24 22.95 -22.45
N ASP A 271 16.02 21.69 -22.79
CA ASP A 271 15.77 21.24 -24.15
C ASP A 271 14.28 21.32 -24.50
N GLU A 272 13.39 21.05 -23.53
CA GLU A 272 11.94 21.07 -23.72
C GLU A 272 11.22 21.52 -22.45
N ARG A 273 10.10 22.23 -22.60
CA ARG A 273 9.17 22.56 -21.51
C ARG A 273 7.77 22.08 -21.87
N ILE A 274 7.19 21.33 -20.95
CA ILE A 274 5.84 20.78 -21.06
C ILE A 274 4.99 21.52 -20.02
N ASP A 275 4.00 22.29 -20.48
CA ASP A 275 3.13 23.05 -19.58
C ASP A 275 2.27 22.11 -18.71
N GLU A 276 1.87 22.62 -17.54
CA GLU A 276 0.89 21.93 -16.72
C GLU A 276 -0.38 21.66 -17.53
N ARG A 277 -0.96 20.48 -17.31
CA ARG A 277 -2.17 20.10 -18.03
C ARG A 277 -3.18 19.46 -17.11
N GLN A 278 -4.40 19.96 -17.23
CA GLN A 278 -5.55 19.25 -16.70
C GLN A 278 -5.83 17.98 -17.52
N ARG A 279 -5.79 16.79 -16.90
CA ARG A 279 -6.37 15.60 -17.53
C ARG A 279 -7.86 15.81 -17.71
N SER A 280 -8.34 15.61 -18.92
CA SER A 280 -9.75 15.70 -19.29
C SER A 280 -10.58 14.61 -18.59
N PHE A 281 -11.89 14.82 -18.52
CA PHE A 281 -12.82 13.83 -17.98
C PHE A 281 -12.62 12.46 -18.65
N ASP A 282 -12.49 12.41 -19.97
CA ASP A 282 -12.37 11.15 -20.71
C ASP A 282 -11.10 10.38 -20.34
N GLU A 283 -9.99 11.07 -20.05
CA GLU A 283 -8.72 10.46 -19.63
C GLU A 283 -8.74 9.88 -18.22
N VAL A 284 -9.66 10.34 -17.36
CA VAL A 284 -9.80 9.87 -15.97
C VAL A 284 -11.14 9.20 -15.70
N ARG A 285 -12.00 9.04 -16.72
CA ARG A 285 -13.37 8.53 -16.59
C ARG A 285 -13.40 7.20 -15.86
N ASP A 286 -12.58 6.24 -16.31
CA ASP A 286 -12.57 4.89 -15.73
C ASP A 286 -11.96 4.86 -14.34
N GLN A 287 -11.03 5.77 -14.04
CA GLN A 287 -10.52 5.93 -12.68
C GLN A 287 -11.60 6.45 -11.75
N ILE A 288 -12.34 7.49 -12.16
CA ILE A 288 -13.45 8.05 -11.39
C ILE A 288 -14.55 7.01 -11.19
N GLU A 289 -14.88 6.23 -12.23
CA GLU A 289 -15.89 5.17 -12.11
C GLU A 289 -15.49 4.15 -11.04
N ARG A 290 -14.25 3.67 -11.07
CA ARG A 290 -13.72 2.75 -10.05
C ARG A 290 -13.74 3.37 -8.66
N ASP A 291 -13.23 4.59 -8.50
CA ASP A 291 -13.19 5.27 -7.20
C ASP A 291 -14.58 5.42 -6.60
N LEU A 292 -15.57 5.82 -7.41
CA LEU A 292 -16.96 5.96 -6.98
C LEU A 292 -17.63 4.61 -6.68
N ARG A 293 -17.32 3.56 -7.45
CA ARG A 293 -17.80 2.20 -7.19
C ARG A 293 -17.26 1.68 -5.87
N SER A 294 -15.95 1.78 -5.65
CA SER A 294 -15.29 1.37 -4.41
C SER A 294 -15.84 2.12 -3.21
N ALA A 295 -15.94 3.46 -3.27
CA ALA A 295 -16.47 4.25 -2.16
C ALA A 295 -17.93 3.89 -1.83
N ARG A 296 -18.76 3.58 -2.84
CA ARG A 296 -20.14 3.13 -2.62
C ARG A 296 -20.21 1.71 -2.08
N ALA A 297 -19.34 0.82 -2.53
CA ALA A 297 -19.25 -0.54 -2.02
C ALA A 297 -18.86 -0.55 -0.55
N GLU A 298 -17.90 0.29 -0.14
CA GLU A 298 -17.51 0.49 1.26
C GLU A 298 -18.68 1.00 2.10
N LEU A 299 -19.42 2.01 1.63
CA LEU A 299 -20.63 2.48 2.31
C LEU A 299 -21.74 1.41 2.40
N ALA A 300 -21.88 0.58 1.36
CA ALA A 300 -22.84 -0.52 1.34
C ALA A 300 -22.46 -1.61 2.36
N LEU A 301 -21.16 -1.93 2.47
CA LEU A 301 -20.64 -2.84 3.48
C LEU A 301 -20.87 -2.29 4.89
N GLN A 302 -20.53 -1.03 5.15
CA GLN A 302 -20.74 -0.41 6.45
C GLN A 302 -22.22 -0.52 6.89
N ARG A 303 -23.14 -0.23 5.96
CA ARG A 303 -24.59 -0.41 6.22
C ARG A 303 -24.97 -1.87 6.44
N ALA A 304 -24.36 -2.81 5.70
CA ALA A 304 -24.60 -4.23 5.90
C ALA A 304 -24.18 -4.67 7.31
N ILE A 305 -23.05 -4.19 7.82
CA ILE A 305 -22.57 -4.45 9.18
C ILE A 305 -23.56 -3.89 10.22
N GLU A 306 -24.01 -2.65 10.04
CA GLU A 306 -24.99 -2.01 10.93
C GLU A 306 -26.32 -2.77 10.99
N ILE A 307 -26.77 -3.32 9.86
CA ILE A 307 -28.07 -4.01 9.75
C ILE A 307 -27.95 -5.51 10.13
N ALA A 308 -26.78 -6.13 9.98
CA ALA A 308 -26.55 -7.55 10.28
C ALA A 308 -26.80 -7.90 11.75
N GLY A 309 -26.87 -6.90 12.64
CA GLY A 309 -27.18 -7.10 14.05
C GLY A 309 -26.05 -7.80 14.81
N VAL A 310 -24.80 -7.61 14.37
CA VAL A 310 -23.62 -8.15 15.04
C VAL A 310 -23.53 -7.57 16.45
N ARG A 311 -23.21 -8.43 17.42
CA ARG A 311 -22.83 -8.02 18.77
C ARG A 311 -21.39 -8.39 19.01
N THR A 312 -20.61 -7.41 19.47
CA THR A 312 -19.23 -7.60 19.92
C THR A 312 -19.13 -7.43 21.41
N TYR A 313 -18.16 -8.13 22.00
CA TYR A 313 -17.87 -8.07 23.43
C TYR A 313 -16.37 -7.78 23.66
N PRO A 314 -15.85 -6.63 23.20
CA PRO A 314 -14.42 -6.29 23.34
C PRO A 314 -13.97 -6.24 24.81
N GLU A 315 -14.88 -5.97 25.75
CA GLU A 315 -14.61 -5.99 27.19
C GLU A 315 -14.28 -7.39 27.73
N ARG A 316 -14.52 -8.44 26.95
CA ARG A 316 -14.19 -9.85 27.28
C ARG A 316 -12.86 -10.30 26.68
N ILE A 317 -12.15 -9.42 25.97
CA ILE A 317 -10.79 -9.70 25.54
C ILE A 317 -9.94 -9.89 26.81
N PRO A 318 -9.25 -11.03 26.97
CA PRO A 318 -8.42 -11.25 28.14
C PRO A 318 -7.26 -10.24 28.18
N PRO A 319 -6.62 -10.02 29.34
CA PRO A 319 -5.30 -9.42 29.33
C PRO A 319 -4.33 -10.30 28.53
N LEU A 320 -3.18 -9.73 28.16
CA LEU A 320 -2.06 -10.49 27.59
C LEU A 320 -1.82 -11.78 28.41
N PRO A 321 -1.72 -12.96 27.77
CA PRO A 321 -1.43 -14.20 28.48
C PRO A 321 -0.13 -14.09 29.27
N ASP A 322 -0.16 -14.49 30.55
CA ASP A 322 1.02 -14.45 31.42
C ASP A 322 2.14 -15.34 30.88
N ALA A 323 3.39 -15.07 31.27
CA ALA A 323 4.55 -15.74 30.69
C ALA A 323 4.79 -17.19 31.13
N ASP A 324 4.08 -17.63 32.15
CA ASP A 324 4.41 -18.81 32.93
C ASP A 324 3.35 -19.93 32.87
N GLU A 325 2.45 -19.94 31.87
CA GLU A 325 1.37 -20.94 31.73
C GLU A 325 1.57 -22.02 30.65
N ASP A 326 2.79 -22.27 30.18
CA ASP A 326 3.14 -23.44 29.34
C ASP A 326 3.91 -24.53 30.09
#